data_AF-A0A1D6QS80-F1
#
_entry.id   AF-A0A1D6QS80-F1
#
_cell.length_a   1.000
_cell.length_b   1.000
_cell.length_c   1.000
_cell.angle_alpha   90.00
_cell.angle_beta   90.00
_cell.angle_gamma   90.00
#
_symmetry.space_group_name_H-M   'P 1'
#
loop_
_entity.id
_entity.type
_entity.pdbx_description
1 polymer ?
#
loop_
_entity_poly.entity_id
_entity_poly.type
_entity_poly.pdbx_seq_one_letter_code
_entity_poly.pdbx_strand_id
1 'polypeptide(L)'
;MAAATLLQGPAAASPRLGAAASAPSASHGRRRLTFSFRCQSTSVDKQQERPPKPKQRNLLDNASNLLTNFLSGGNLGAMPVAEGAVTDLFGKPLFFSLYDWFLEHGSVYKLAFGPKSFVVVSDPIVARHILRENAFYYDKGVLAEILKPIMGKGLIPADLDTWKQRRKVITPGFHALFIEAMVRTFTRCSERTISKLEELTESEGREQNSTIVDLEAEFSNLALDIIGLGVFNFDFDSVTKESPVIKAVYGTLFEAEHRSTFYIPYWNLPLTKWIVPRQRKFHSDLKVINNCLDNLIKNAKETRQTFYIGS
;
A
#
# COMPACT_ATOMS: atom_id res chain seq x y z
N MET A 1 -33.66 -5.48 35.95
CA MET A 1 -35.07 -5.74 36.30
C MET A 1 -35.94 -4.73 35.57
N ALA A 2 -37.03 -5.24 34.97
CA ALA A 2 -38.10 -4.55 34.25
C ALA A 2 -37.71 -3.87 32.92
N ALA A 3 -38.48 -3.93 31.83
CA ALA A 3 -39.57 -4.79 31.39
C ALA A 3 -39.75 -4.52 29.88
N ALA A 4 -40.12 -5.54 29.11
CA ALA A 4 -40.37 -5.49 27.67
C ALA A 4 -41.66 -4.74 27.31
N THR A 5 -41.76 -4.19 26.10
CA THR A 5 -43.00 -4.12 25.31
C THR A 5 -42.67 -4.04 23.81
N LEU A 6 -43.06 -5.08 23.09
CA LEU A 6 -43.19 -5.19 21.64
C LEU A 6 -44.41 -4.41 21.14
N LEU A 7 -44.38 -3.90 19.90
CA LEU A 7 -45.55 -3.88 18.99
C LEU A 7 -45.11 -3.66 17.53
N GLN A 8 -45.73 -4.43 16.63
CA GLN A 8 -45.47 -4.58 15.20
C GLN A 8 -46.32 -3.65 14.31
N GLY A 9 -45.74 -3.23 13.17
CA GLY A 9 -46.38 -3.03 11.85
C GLY A 9 -47.37 -1.85 11.64
N PRO A 10 -47.76 -1.49 10.39
CA PRO A 10 -47.54 -2.20 9.10
C PRO A 10 -46.99 -1.32 7.94
N ALA A 11 -46.83 -1.95 6.77
CA ALA A 11 -46.38 -1.43 5.48
C ALA A 11 -47.44 -0.60 4.73
N ALA A 12 -47.00 0.34 3.86
CA ALA A 12 -47.45 0.47 2.45
C ALA A 12 -47.06 1.81 1.79
N ALA A 13 -46.74 1.70 0.50
CA ALA A 13 -47.03 2.62 -0.61
C ALA A 13 -46.27 3.96 -0.77
N SER A 14 -45.47 3.98 -1.84
CA SER A 14 -44.99 5.16 -2.57
C SER A 14 -46.13 6.04 -3.11
N PRO A 15 -45.84 7.31 -3.40
CA PRO A 15 -46.38 7.95 -4.59
C PRO A 15 -45.30 8.60 -5.46
N ARG A 16 -45.40 8.36 -6.77
CA ARG A 16 -44.86 9.21 -7.84
C ARG A 16 -45.85 10.35 -8.10
N LEU A 17 -45.33 11.53 -8.46
CA LEU A 17 -45.77 12.47 -9.53
C LEU A 17 -45.60 13.93 -9.10
N GLY A 18 -45.12 14.76 -10.03
CA GLY A 18 -45.52 16.17 -10.08
C GLY A 18 -44.40 17.19 -10.26
N ALA A 19 -44.01 17.40 -11.52
CA ALA A 19 -43.75 18.69 -12.17
C ALA A 19 -43.27 19.92 -11.35
N ALA A 20 -42.11 20.46 -11.75
CA ALA A 20 -41.77 21.89 -11.64
C ALA A 20 -41.04 22.28 -12.95
N ALA A 21 -41.74 22.96 -13.86
CA ALA A 21 -41.79 24.43 -13.98
C ALA A 21 -40.50 25.02 -14.59
N SER A 22 -40.63 25.37 -15.87
CA SER A 22 -39.67 26.07 -16.72
C SER A 22 -39.47 27.54 -16.31
N ALA A 23 -38.22 28.00 -16.33
CA ALA A 23 -37.85 29.43 -16.34
C ALA A 23 -36.55 29.63 -17.17
N PRO A 24 -36.31 30.83 -17.74
CA PRO A 24 -35.78 30.98 -19.10
C PRO A 24 -34.25 31.09 -19.20
N SER A 25 -33.74 30.68 -20.36
CA SER A 25 -32.33 30.68 -20.74
C SER A 25 -31.81 32.09 -21.04
N ALA A 26 -30.83 32.56 -20.27
CA ALA A 26 -29.95 33.65 -20.65
C ALA A 26 -28.66 33.07 -21.24
N SER A 27 -28.41 33.38 -22.51
CA SER A 27 -27.24 32.96 -23.28
C SER A 27 -25.99 33.72 -22.84
N HIS A 28 -25.01 33.02 -22.27
CA HIS A 28 -23.63 33.46 -22.19
C HIS A 28 -22.72 32.34 -22.72
N GLY A 29 -22.11 32.58 -23.87
CA GLY A 29 -21.22 31.65 -24.54
C GLY A 29 -19.95 31.43 -23.73
N ARG A 30 -19.83 30.24 -23.12
CA ARG A 30 -18.53 29.65 -22.78
C ARG A 30 -18.22 28.59 -23.83
N ARG A 31 -17.19 28.84 -24.66
CA ARG A 31 -16.59 27.81 -25.50
C ARG A 31 -16.02 26.73 -24.58
N ARG A 32 -16.70 25.58 -24.51
CA ARG A 32 -16.17 24.37 -23.89
C ARG A 32 -15.21 23.75 -24.90
N LEU A 33 -13.90 23.89 -24.68
CA LEU A 33 -12.91 23.05 -25.35
C LEU A 33 -13.10 21.63 -24.81
N THR A 34 -13.66 20.74 -25.62
CA THR A 34 -13.79 19.32 -25.30
C THR A 34 -12.47 18.63 -25.65
N PHE A 35 -11.58 18.48 -24.67
CA PHE A 35 -10.42 17.61 -24.80
C PHE A 35 -10.85 16.15 -24.62
N SER A 36 -10.53 15.30 -25.59
CA SER A 36 -10.80 13.85 -25.53
C SER A 36 -9.64 13.15 -24.84
N PHE A 37 -9.68 13.08 -23.51
CA PHE A 37 -8.78 12.24 -22.72
C PHE A 37 -9.13 10.76 -22.96
N ARG A 38 -8.28 10.03 -23.68
CA ARG A 38 -8.41 8.57 -23.81
C ARG A 38 -7.56 7.89 -22.75
N CYS A 39 -8.12 7.72 -21.56
CA CYS A 39 -7.49 6.92 -20.51
C CYS A 39 -7.52 5.44 -20.93
N GLN A 40 -6.38 4.91 -21.38
CA GLN A 40 -6.26 3.48 -21.61
C GLN A 40 -5.86 2.82 -20.29
N SER A 41 -6.83 2.20 -19.62
CA SER A 41 -6.53 1.15 -18.64
C SER A 41 -5.94 -0.02 -19.42
N THR A 42 -4.79 -0.54 -19.01
CA THR A 42 -4.25 -1.79 -19.54
C THR A 42 -5.21 -2.91 -19.16
N SER A 43 -6.18 -3.18 -20.03
CA SER A 43 -7.05 -4.34 -19.89
C SER A 43 -6.19 -5.58 -20.03
N VAL A 44 -6.06 -6.35 -18.95
CA VAL A 44 -5.57 -7.72 -19.02
C VAL A 44 -6.56 -8.50 -19.90
N ASP A 45 -6.08 -8.96 -21.05
CA ASP A 45 -6.86 -9.82 -21.95
C ASP A 45 -7.43 -11.00 -21.16
N LYS A 46 -8.77 -11.12 -21.16
CA LYS A 46 -9.46 -12.30 -20.66
C LYS A 46 -9.18 -13.47 -21.62
N GLN A 47 -8.04 -14.13 -21.44
CA GLN A 47 -7.88 -15.47 -21.98
C GLN A 47 -8.69 -16.45 -21.12
N GLN A 48 -9.59 -17.13 -21.81
CA GLN A 48 -10.55 -18.09 -21.31
C GLN A 48 -9.84 -19.26 -20.57
N GLU A 49 -10.03 -19.31 -19.25
CA GLU A 49 -9.49 -20.36 -18.38
C GLU A 49 -10.16 -21.71 -18.66
N ARG A 50 -9.38 -22.66 -19.18
CA ARG A 50 -9.66 -24.10 -19.07
C ARG A 50 -9.08 -24.59 -17.73
N PRO A 51 -9.70 -25.59 -17.06
CA PRO A 51 -9.18 -26.11 -15.80
C PRO A 51 -7.73 -26.62 -15.98
N PRO A 52 -6.81 -26.32 -15.04
CA PRO A 52 -5.42 -26.70 -15.18
C PRO A 52 -5.28 -28.23 -15.11
N LYS A 53 -4.59 -28.80 -16.10
CA LYS A 53 -4.16 -30.20 -16.07
C LYS A 53 -3.16 -30.40 -14.92
N PRO A 54 -3.19 -31.53 -14.18
CA PRO A 54 -2.24 -31.79 -13.10
C PRO A 54 -0.82 -31.87 -13.66
N LYS A 55 0.06 -30.94 -13.26
CA LYS A 55 1.48 -30.93 -13.63
C LYS A 55 2.26 -31.93 -12.78
N GLN A 56 3.23 -32.60 -13.42
CA GLN A 56 4.14 -33.54 -12.78
C GLN A 56 4.93 -32.87 -11.65
N ARG A 57 4.86 -33.46 -10.46
CA ARG A 57 5.50 -33.02 -9.21
C ARG A 57 7.01 -33.26 -9.26
N ASN A 58 7.82 -32.28 -8.88
CA ASN A 58 9.28 -32.42 -8.84
C ASN A 58 9.76 -32.98 -7.48
N LEU A 59 10.96 -33.56 -7.46
CA LEU A 59 11.60 -34.13 -6.26
C LEU A 59 11.73 -33.12 -5.09
N LEU A 60 11.94 -31.84 -5.41
CA LEU A 60 12.03 -30.77 -4.42
C LEU A 60 10.67 -30.47 -3.75
N ASP A 61 9.56 -30.66 -4.47
CA ASP A 61 8.21 -30.42 -3.96
C ASP A 61 7.80 -31.47 -2.92
N ASN A 62 8.26 -32.72 -3.11
CA ASN A 62 8.07 -33.79 -2.12
C ASN A 62 8.89 -33.52 -0.84
N ALA A 63 10.10 -32.97 -0.98
CA ALA A 63 10.95 -32.63 0.15
C ALA A 63 10.39 -31.44 0.95
N SER A 64 9.80 -30.45 0.27
CA SER A 64 9.13 -29.33 0.95
C SER A 64 7.90 -29.81 1.73
N ASN A 65 7.04 -30.66 1.15
CA ASN A 65 5.85 -31.13 1.86
C ASN A 65 6.19 -32.00 3.08
N LEU A 66 7.25 -32.80 3.00
CA LEU A 66 7.76 -33.57 4.13
C LEU A 66 8.28 -32.67 5.26
N LEU A 67 9.06 -31.64 4.92
CA LEU A 67 9.56 -30.64 5.88
C LEU A 67 8.41 -29.83 6.48
N THR A 68 7.41 -29.45 5.69
CA THR A 68 6.22 -28.75 6.14
C THR A 68 5.42 -29.59 7.13
N ASN A 69 5.20 -30.88 6.84
CA ASN A 69 4.51 -31.79 7.75
C ASN A 69 5.29 -32.02 9.05
N PHE A 70 6.62 -32.04 8.98
CA PHE A 70 7.49 -32.18 10.15
C PHE A 70 7.54 -30.90 11.00
N LEU A 71 7.62 -29.71 10.38
CA LEU A 71 7.76 -28.43 11.08
C LEU A 71 6.43 -27.85 11.55
N SER A 72 5.31 -28.18 10.92
CA SER A 72 4.04 -27.47 11.14
C SER A 72 3.21 -27.96 12.33
N GLY A 73 3.71 -28.95 13.10
CA GLY A 73 3.05 -29.50 14.29
C GLY A 73 1.78 -30.29 13.93
N GLY A 74 1.67 -31.51 14.44
CA GLY A 74 0.57 -32.44 14.11
C GLY A 74 -0.85 -31.86 14.21
N ASN A 75 -1.76 -32.46 13.45
CA ASN A 75 -3.19 -32.14 13.26
C ASN A 75 -3.86 -31.39 14.44
N LEU A 76 -3.85 -30.05 14.38
CA LEU A 76 -4.94 -29.25 14.95
C LEU A 76 -6.16 -29.42 14.02
N GLY A 77 -7.31 -29.75 14.60
CA GLY A 77 -8.50 -30.25 13.89
C GLY A 77 -8.81 -29.58 12.54
N ALA A 78 -8.91 -30.42 11.50
CA ALA A 78 -9.54 -30.22 10.19
C ALA A 78 -9.56 -28.80 9.59
N MET A 79 -8.49 -28.02 9.70
CA MET A 79 -8.34 -26.80 8.91
C MET A 79 -7.91 -27.20 7.49
N PRO A 80 -8.62 -26.76 6.43
CA PRO A 80 -8.23 -27.09 5.07
C PRO A 80 -6.82 -26.54 4.79
N VAL A 81 -5.97 -27.37 4.19
CA VAL A 81 -4.56 -27.05 3.90
C VAL A 81 -4.39 -26.91 2.40
N ALA A 82 -4.01 -25.71 1.96
CA ALA A 82 -3.56 -25.48 0.60
C ALA A 82 -2.06 -25.78 0.52
N GLU A 83 -1.72 -26.88 -0.17
CA GLU A 83 -0.36 -27.28 -0.50
C GLU A 83 -0.10 -27.06 -2.00
N GLY A 84 1.10 -26.61 -2.36
CA GLY A 84 1.48 -26.42 -3.77
C GLY A 84 2.97 -26.20 -3.95
N ALA A 85 3.39 -25.97 -5.20
CA ALA A 85 4.77 -25.58 -5.47
C ALA A 85 4.99 -24.11 -5.08
N VAL A 86 6.15 -23.84 -4.48
CA VAL A 86 6.59 -22.47 -4.12
C VAL A 86 6.51 -21.52 -5.33
N THR A 87 6.75 -22.05 -6.53
CA THR A 87 6.68 -21.30 -7.80
C THR A 87 5.30 -20.70 -8.07
N ASP A 88 4.23 -21.31 -7.57
CA ASP A 88 2.85 -20.82 -7.76
C ASP A 88 2.56 -19.57 -6.90
N LEU A 89 3.41 -19.31 -5.90
CA LEU A 89 3.39 -18.11 -5.07
C LEU A 89 4.10 -16.93 -5.73
N PHE A 90 5.08 -17.19 -6.61
CA PHE A 90 5.97 -16.17 -7.19
C PHE A 90 5.74 -15.92 -8.69
N GLY A 91 4.92 -16.73 -9.36
CA GLY A 91 4.65 -16.60 -10.80
C GLY A 91 3.60 -15.53 -11.17
N LYS A 92 2.79 -15.09 -10.22
CA LYS A 92 1.76 -14.05 -10.39
C LYS A 92 1.61 -13.23 -9.10
N PRO A 93 0.99 -12.03 -9.12
CA PRO A 93 0.70 -11.30 -7.90
C PRO A 93 -0.03 -12.18 -6.88
N LEU A 94 0.46 -12.17 -5.64
CA LEU A 94 0.05 -13.10 -4.59
C LEU A 94 -1.46 -13.17 -4.38
N PHE A 95 -2.16 -12.04 -4.51
CA PHE A 95 -3.60 -11.96 -4.29
C PHE A 95 -4.42 -12.81 -5.27
N PHE A 96 -3.93 -13.06 -6.50
CA PHE A 96 -4.62 -13.96 -7.43
C PHE A 96 -4.56 -15.40 -6.92
N SER A 97 -3.38 -15.87 -6.50
CA SER A 97 -3.24 -17.24 -5.95
C SER A 97 -4.06 -17.41 -4.68
N LEU A 98 -4.05 -16.40 -3.79
CA LEU A 98 -4.86 -16.40 -2.57
C LEU A 98 -6.37 -16.44 -2.84
N TYR A 99 -6.82 -15.80 -3.92
CA TYR A 99 -8.23 -15.82 -4.32
C TYR A 99 -8.65 -17.19 -4.87
N ASP A 100 -7.83 -17.81 -5.70
CA ASP A 100 -8.10 -19.16 -6.21
C ASP A 100 -8.21 -20.17 -5.05
N TRP A 101 -7.26 -20.15 -4.11
CA TRP A 101 -7.31 -21.02 -2.94
C TRP A 101 -8.47 -20.70 -2.00
N PHE A 102 -8.90 -19.43 -1.92
CA PHE A 102 -10.11 -19.06 -1.19
C PHE A 102 -11.36 -19.71 -1.81
N LEU A 103 -11.47 -19.76 -3.14
CA LEU A 103 -12.58 -20.43 -3.81
C LEU A 103 -12.57 -21.95 -3.59
N GLU A 104 -11.39 -22.56 -3.51
CA GLU A 104 -11.21 -24.00 -3.33
C GLU A 104 -11.37 -24.47 -1.88
N HIS A 105 -10.76 -23.75 -0.92
CA HIS A 105 -10.60 -24.17 0.48
C HIS A 105 -11.49 -23.39 1.46
N GLY A 106 -12.17 -22.34 0.99
CA GLY A 106 -13.08 -21.52 1.79
C GLY A 106 -12.40 -20.32 2.46
N SER A 107 -13.10 -19.73 3.44
CA SER A 107 -12.75 -18.43 4.02
C SER A 107 -11.58 -18.44 5.00
N VAL A 108 -11.20 -19.60 5.55
CA VAL A 108 -10.04 -19.75 6.43
C VAL A 108 -9.31 -21.04 6.09
N TYR A 109 -8.03 -20.94 5.74
CA TYR A 109 -7.22 -22.09 5.36
C TYR A 109 -5.76 -21.93 5.77
N LYS A 110 -5.08 -23.07 5.96
CA LYS A 110 -3.63 -23.12 6.19
C LYS A 110 -2.93 -23.09 4.85
N LEU A 111 -2.03 -22.13 4.69
CA LEU A 111 -1.13 -22.04 3.56
C LEU A 111 0.24 -22.57 3.97
N ALA A 112 0.66 -23.67 3.36
CA ALA A 112 1.84 -24.41 3.80
C ALA A 112 2.88 -24.50 2.67
N PHE A 113 3.68 -23.43 2.49
CA PHE A 113 4.74 -23.36 1.47
C PHE A 113 6.12 -23.23 2.10
N GLY A 114 6.98 -24.23 1.90
CA GLY A 114 8.34 -24.22 2.44
C GLY A 114 8.36 -24.25 3.99
N PRO A 115 9.34 -23.62 4.66
CA PRO A 115 9.50 -23.70 6.10
C PRO A 115 8.57 -22.75 6.88
N LYS A 116 7.82 -21.88 6.20
CA LYS A 116 6.85 -20.96 6.81
C LYS A 116 5.44 -21.43 6.49
N SER A 117 4.57 -21.40 7.48
CA SER A 117 3.12 -21.61 7.28
C SER A 117 2.36 -20.36 7.66
N PHE A 118 1.33 -20.05 6.90
CA PHE A 118 0.46 -18.89 7.10
C PHE A 118 -0.97 -19.38 7.27
N VAL A 119 -1.77 -18.68 8.08
CA VAL A 119 -3.22 -18.87 8.10
C VAL A 119 -3.81 -17.72 7.31
N VAL A 120 -4.46 -18.04 6.19
CA VAL A 120 -5.12 -17.04 5.35
C VAL A 120 -6.54 -16.88 5.85
N VAL A 121 -6.93 -15.63 6.14
CA VAL A 121 -8.24 -15.28 6.68
C VAL A 121 -8.93 -14.32 5.73
N SER A 122 -10.02 -14.80 5.14
CA SER A 122 -10.92 -14.03 4.25
C SER A 122 -12.31 -13.87 4.86
N ASP A 123 -12.54 -14.35 6.08
CA ASP A 123 -13.80 -14.21 6.81
C ASP A 123 -13.84 -12.88 7.59
N PRO A 124 -14.89 -12.04 7.42
CA PRO A 124 -14.97 -10.74 8.09
C PRO A 124 -15.14 -10.82 9.61
N ILE A 125 -15.77 -11.89 10.13
CA ILE A 125 -15.96 -12.11 11.58
C ILE A 125 -14.60 -12.44 12.20
N VAL A 126 -13.85 -13.35 11.57
CA VAL A 126 -12.51 -13.73 12.04
C VAL A 126 -11.54 -12.55 11.90
N ALA A 127 -11.59 -11.82 10.78
CA ALA A 127 -10.77 -10.62 10.58
C ALA A 127 -11.05 -9.55 11.64
N ARG A 128 -12.32 -9.33 12.01
CA ARG A 128 -12.70 -8.43 13.11
C ARG A 128 -12.15 -8.92 14.45
N HIS A 129 -12.21 -10.22 14.71
CA HIS A 129 -11.65 -10.78 15.94
C HIS A 129 -10.14 -10.48 16.04
N ILE A 130 -9.39 -10.75 14.96
CA ILE A 130 -7.94 -10.54 14.89
C ILE A 130 -7.57 -9.05 14.98
N LEU A 131 -8.21 -8.20 14.18
CA LEU A 131 -7.80 -6.80 14.01
C LEU A 131 -8.39 -5.83 15.05
N ARG A 132 -9.48 -6.21 15.74
CA ARG A 132 -10.18 -5.31 16.66
C ARG A 132 -10.35 -5.88 18.06
N GLU A 133 -10.92 -7.08 18.18
CA GLU A 133 -11.33 -7.62 19.49
C GLU A 133 -10.15 -8.17 20.29
N ASN A 134 -9.19 -8.77 19.59
CA ASN A 134 -8.03 -9.42 20.18
C ASN A 134 -6.70 -8.91 19.59
N ALA A 135 -6.68 -7.66 19.11
CA ALA A 135 -5.56 -7.08 18.36
C ALA A 135 -4.20 -7.11 19.09
N PHE A 136 -4.19 -7.08 20.43
CA PHE A 136 -2.96 -7.09 21.21
C PHE A 136 -2.30 -8.47 21.34
N TYR A 137 -2.99 -9.54 20.95
CA TYR A 137 -2.44 -10.90 20.93
C TYR A 137 -1.82 -11.29 19.58
N TYR A 138 -2.00 -10.44 18.55
CA TYR A 138 -1.43 -10.65 17.22
C TYR A 138 -0.33 -9.63 16.95
N ASP A 139 0.90 -10.11 16.74
CA ASP A 139 1.99 -9.25 16.28
C ASP A 139 1.88 -9.02 14.76
N LYS A 140 2.47 -7.93 14.27
CA LYS A 140 2.63 -7.60 12.86
C LYS A 140 3.53 -8.62 12.13
N GLY A 141 4.26 -9.45 12.87
CA GLY A 141 4.96 -10.64 12.38
C GLY A 141 5.88 -10.33 11.20
N VAL A 142 5.65 -11.01 10.08
CA VAL A 142 6.47 -10.89 8.86
C VAL A 142 6.55 -9.45 8.34
N LEU A 143 5.50 -8.64 8.48
CA LEU A 143 5.55 -7.24 8.05
C LEU A 143 6.56 -6.42 8.88
N ALA A 144 6.65 -6.69 10.19
CA ALA A 144 7.66 -6.05 11.03
C ALA A 144 9.07 -6.52 10.64
N GLU A 145 9.25 -7.80 10.31
CA GLU A 145 10.53 -8.33 9.82
C GLU A 145 10.98 -7.67 8.51
N ILE A 146 10.05 -7.48 7.56
CA ILE A 146 10.26 -6.78 6.29
C ILE A 146 10.71 -5.34 6.54
N LEU A 147 9.99 -4.60 7.38
CA LEU A 147 10.21 -3.17 7.53
C LEU A 147 11.35 -2.81 8.50
N LYS A 148 11.75 -3.72 9.39
CA LYS A 148 12.80 -3.47 10.40
C LYS A 148 14.16 -3.07 9.81
N PRO A 149 14.66 -3.64 8.70
CA PRO A 149 15.89 -3.18 8.04
C PRO A 149 15.81 -1.75 7.49
N ILE A 150 14.60 -1.24 7.19
CA ILE A 150 14.39 0.09 6.60
C ILE A 150 14.13 1.12 7.70
N MET A 151 13.19 0.82 8.59
CA MET A 151 12.68 1.76 9.59
C MET A 151 13.31 1.57 10.98
N GLY A 152 14.15 0.55 11.16
CA GLY A 152 14.68 0.16 12.47
C GLY A 152 13.58 -0.18 13.46
N LYS A 153 13.75 0.24 14.72
CA LYS A 153 12.65 0.29 15.70
C LYS A 153 11.80 1.52 15.45
N GLY A 154 11.24 1.69 14.24
CA GLY A 154 10.39 2.82 13.84
C GLY A 154 9.02 2.79 14.52
N LEU A 155 7.98 3.38 13.93
CA LEU A 155 6.63 3.21 14.46
C LEU A 155 6.05 1.84 14.09
N ILE A 156 6.20 1.41 12.84
CA ILE A 156 5.56 0.19 12.34
C ILE A 156 6.22 -1.08 12.93
N PRO A 157 7.55 -1.25 12.92
CA PRO A 157 8.18 -2.48 13.41
C PRO A 157 8.47 -2.49 14.92
N ALA A 158 8.10 -1.44 15.66
CA ALA A 158 8.35 -1.36 17.10
C ALA A 158 7.50 -2.38 17.88
N ASP A 159 8.05 -2.84 19.01
CA ASP A 159 7.32 -3.56 20.04
C ASP A 159 6.12 -2.76 20.55
N LEU A 160 5.16 -3.48 21.14
CA LEU A 160 3.86 -2.92 21.52
C LEU A 160 4.00 -1.69 22.43
N ASP A 161 4.92 -1.71 23.39
CA ASP A 161 5.09 -0.63 24.36
C ASP A 161 5.73 0.61 23.71
N THR A 162 6.79 0.41 22.92
CA THR A 162 7.41 1.49 22.15
C THR A 162 6.42 2.11 21.15
N TRP A 163 5.64 1.28 20.46
CA TRP A 163 4.60 1.73 19.53
C TRP A 163 3.52 2.54 20.26
N LYS A 164 3.01 2.06 21.41
CA LYS A 164 1.98 2.75 22.20
C LYS A 164 2.45 4.16 22.59
N GLN A 165 3.67 4.28 23.10
CA GLN A 165 4.25 5.56 23.51
C GLN A 165 4.37 6.53 22.32
N ARG A 166 4.95 6.08 21.21
CA ARG A 166 5.17 6.94 20.03
C ARG A 166 3.87 7.31 19.33
N ARG A 167 2.93 6.37 19.18
CA ARG A 167 1.64 6.64 18.56
C ARG A 167 0.85 7.69 19.36
N LYS A 168 0.90 7.62 20.70
CA LYS A 168 0.29 8.64 21.57
C LYS A 168 0.83 10.05 21.33
N VAL A 169 2.11 10.20 20.99
CA VAL A 169 2.73 11.50 20.68
C VAL A 169 2.38 11.99 19.27
N ILE A 170 2.30 11.07 18.29
CA ILE A 170 2.10 11.43 16.87
C ILE A 170 0.62 11.69 16.55
N THR A 171 -0.30 10.89 17.07
CA THR A 171 -1.74 10.96 16.71
C THR A 171 -2.37 12.35 16.90
N PRO A 172 -2.09 13.12 17.96
CA PRO A 172 -2.64 14.47 18.12
C PRO A 172 -2.25 15.45 17.00
N GLY A 173 -1.16 15.19 16.27
CA GLY A 173 -0.75 15.99 15.12
C GLY A 173 -1.75 15.96 13.96
N PHE A 174 -2.57 14.90 13.85
CA PHE A 174 -3.53 14.69 12.77
C PHE A 174 -4.98 15.02 13.20
N HIS A 175 -5.17 16.13 13.91
CA HIS A 175 -6.49 16.61 14.31
C HIS A 175 -7.22 17.33 13.15
N ALA A 176 -8.54 17.53 13.28
CA ALA A 176 -9.38 18.03 12.19
C ALA A 176 -8.91 19.38 11.59
N LEU A 177 -8.52 20.34 12.43
CA LEU A 177 -8.03 21.65 11.97
C LEU A 177 -6.73 21.55 11.17
N PHE A 178 -5.84 20.63 11.53
CA PHE A 178 -4.63 20.36 10.74
C PHE A 178 -5.00 19.81 9.36
N ILE A 179 -5.92 18.85 9.29
CA ILE A 179 -6.36 18.30 8.00
C ILE A 179 -7.04 19.37 7.13
N GLU A 180 -7.86 20.24 7.73
CA GLU A 180 -8.48 21.37 7.04
C GLU A 180 -7.43 22.35 6.49
N ALA A 181 -6.40 22.68 7.27
CA ALA A 181 -5.29 23.50 6.81
C ALA A 181 -4.51 22.82 5.67
N MET A 182 -4.37 21.49 5.70
CA MET A 182 -3.67 20.72 4.66
C MET A 182 -4.42 20.65 3.33
N VAL A 183 -5.74 20.88 3.29
CA VAL A 183 -6.50 20.94 2.03
C VAL A 183 -5.86 21.94 1.06
N ARG A 184 -5.41 23.10 1.55
CA ARG A 184 -4.72 24.10 0.71
C ARG A 184 -3.42 23.57 0.13
N THR A 185 -2.65 22.81 0.90
CA THR A 185 -1.43 22.16 0.44
C THR A 185 -1.73 21.12 -0.63
N PHE A 186 -2.77 20.30 -0.42
CA PHE A 186 -3.19 19.29 -1.40
C PHE A 186 -3.60 19.96 -2.72
N THR A 187 -4.42 21.00 -2.66
CA THR A 187 -4.83 21.78 -3.84
C THR A 187 -3.62 22.35 -4.57
N ARG A 188 -2.69 23.01 -3.87
CA ARG A 188 -1.49 23.59 -4.50
C ARG A 188 -0.63 22.52 -5.20
N CYS A 189 -0.41 21.38 -4.56
CA CYS A 189 0.35 20.29 -5.17
C CYS A 189 -0.37 19.72 -6.40
N SER A 190 -1.69 19.52 -6.32
CA SER A 190 -2.50 19.06 -7.44
C SER A 190 -2.50 20.05 -8.61
N GLU A 191 -2.61 21.36 -8.35
CA GLU A 191 -2.53 22.41 -9.37
C GLU A 191 -1.19 22.35 -10.12
N ARG A 192 -0.06 22.17 -9.42
CA ARG A 192 1.26 22.00 -10.07
C ARG A 192 1.29 20.79 -11.00
N THR A 193 0.75 19.65 -10.57
CA THR A 193 0.67 18.45 -11.41
C THR A 193 -0.22 18.70 -12.62
N ILE A 194 -1.36 19.38 -12.45
CA ILE A 194 -2.25 19.73 -13.56
C ILE A 194 -1.53 20.64 -14.56
N SER A 195 -0.88 21.71 -14.10
CA SER A 195 -0.14 22.62 -14.98
C SER A 195 0.95 21.90 -15.77
N LYS A 196 1.71 21.00 -15.13
CA LYS A 196 2.69 20.16 -15.84
C LYS A 196 2.04 19.31 -16.94
N LEU A 197 0.90 18.68 -16.65
CA LEU A 197 0.19 17.86 -17.63
C LEU A 197 -0.40 18.69 -18.78
N GLU A 198 -0.88 19.90 -18.49
CA GLU A 198 -1.34 20.86 -19.49
C GLU A 198 -0.18 21.29 -20.40
N GLU A 199 0.98 21.63 -19.85
CA GLU A 199 2.19 21.99 -20.62
C GLU A 199 2.66 20.84 -21.53
N LEU A 200 2.65 19.60 -21.03
CA LEU A 200 2.97 18.42 -21.84
C LEU A 200 1.97 18.22 -22.99
N THR A 201 0.70 18.55 -22.77
CA THR A 201 -0.35 18.45 -23.79
C THR A 201 -0.27 19.58 -24.82
N GLU A 202 0.11 20.79 -24.40
CA GLU A 202 0.19 21.98 -25.28
C GLU A 202 1.46 22.02 -26.12
N SER A 203 2.60 21.56 -25.57
CA SER A 203 3.90 21.61 -26.25
C SER A 203 3.99 20.69 -27.48
N GLU A 204 3.23 19.60 -27.51
CA GLU A 204 3.21 18.64 -28.62
C GLU A 204 2.09 18.89 -29.65
N GLY A 205 1.20 19.87 -29.41
CA GLY A 205 0.08 20.23 -30.30
C GLY A 205 0.44 20.80 -31.68
N ARG A 206 1.71 20.68 -32.12
CA ARG A 206 2.18 21.06 -33.47
C ARG A 206 2.52 19.89 -34.38
N GLU A 207 2.60 18.66 -33.86
CA GLU A 207 2.67 17.44 -34.65
C GLU A 207 1.62 16.44 -34.14
N GLN A 208 1.09 15.60 -35.02
CA GLN A 208 0.02 14.62 -34.74
C GLN A 208 0.45 13.46 -33.81
N ASN A 209 1.35 13.71 -32.86
CA ASN A 209 1.84 12.70 -31.92
C ASN A 209 1.07 12.77 -30.61
N SER A 210 0.47 11.65 -30.22
CA SER A 210 -0.17 11.47 -28.92
C SER A 210 0.89 11.29 -27.83
N THR A 211 0.90 12.16 -26.82
CA THR A 211 1.76 12.02 -25.64
C THR A 211 1.30 10.86 -24.77
N ILE A 212 2.21 9.94 -24.43
CA ILE A 212 1.96 8.89 -23.45
C ILE A 212 2.54 9.35 -22.12
N VAL A 213 1.68 9.47 -21.10
CA VAL A 213 2.08 9.89 -19.75
C VAL A 213 1.87 8.73 -18.79
N ASP A 214 2.89 8.44 -17.99
CA ASP A 214 2.81 7.46 -16.90
C ASP A 214 2.21 8.12 -15.64
N LEU A 215 0.92 7.89 -15.42
CA LEU A 215 0.21 8.45 -14.26
C LEU A 215 0.65 7.85 -12.92
N GLU A 216 1.23 6.64 -12.89
CA GLU A 216 1.73 6.04 -11.64
C GLU A 216 2.90 6.85 -11.09
N ALA A 217 3.84 7.21 -11.97
CA ALA A 217 4.97 8.07 -11.63
C ALA A 217 4.50 9.48 -11.19
N GLU A 218 3.56 10.08 -11.93
CA GLU A 218 3.03 11.41 -11.59
C GLU A 218 2.30 11.44 -10.24
N PHE A 219 1.48 10.43 -9.94
CA PHE A 219 0.82 10.34 -8.62
C PHE A 219 1.81 10.05 -7.49
N SER A 220 2.87 9.29 -7.76
CA SER A 220 3.93 9.03 -6.77
C SER A 220 4.70 10.32 -6.42
N ASN A 221 5.01 11.15 -7.41
CA ASN A 221 5.60 12.48 -7.21
C ASN A 221 4.63 13.42 -6.45
N LEU A 222 3.37 13.49 -6.88
CA LEU A 222 2.35 14.29 -6.19
C LEU A 222 2.22 13.90 -4.71
N ALA A 223 2.17 12.60 -4.41
CA ALA A 223 2.08 12.12 -3.04
C ALA A 223 3.33 12.46 -2.21
N LEU A 224 4.52 12.43 -2.83
CA LEU A 224 5.77 12.80 -2.17
C LEU A 224 5.80 14.30 -1.81
N ASP A 225 5.37 15.19 -2.72
CA ASP A 225 5.29 16.62 -2.45
C ASP A 225 4.27 16.91 -1.33
N ILE A 226 3.10 16.26 -1.37
CA ILE A 226 2.06 16.40 -0.35
C ILE A 226 2.59 15.99 1.03
N ILE A 227 3.22 14.82 1.17
CA ILE A 227 3.71 14.37 2.46
C ILE A 227 4.93 15.19 2.92
N GLY A 228 5.79 15.63 2.00
CA GLY A 228 6.91 16.52 2.30
C GLY A 228 6.47 17.83 2.92
N LEU A 229 5.50 18.49 2.29
CA LEU A 229 4.96 19.76 2.76
C LEU A 229 4.10 19.56 4.01
N GLY A 230 3.28 18.51 4.06
CA GLY A 230 2.38 18.27 5.18
C GLY A 230 3.07 17.86 6.48
N VAL A 231 4.14 17.06 6.40
CA VAL A 231 4.83 16.52 7.59
C VAL A 231 6.09 17.30 7.93
N PHE A 232 6.87 17.70 6.93
CA PHE A 232 8.19 18.31 7.13
C PHE A 232 8.23 19.79 6.76
N ASN A 233 7.14 20.35 6.24
CA ASN A 233 7.11 21.68 5.63
C ASN A 233 8.23 21.85 4.58
N PHE A 234 8.49 20.79 3.82
CA PHE A 234 9.55 20.74 2.82
C PHE A 234 8.98 20.43 1.44
N ASP A 235 9.31 21.27 0.47
CA ASP A 235 8.92 21.07 -0.93
C ASP A 235 9.97 20.19 -1.61
N PHE A 236 9.61 18.96 -1.96
CA PHE A 236 10.49 18.08 -2.73
C PHE A 236 10.60 18.50 -4.19
N ASP A 237 9.66 19.31 -4.68
CA ASP A 237 9.53 19.69 -6.08
C ASP A 237 9.59 18.47 -7.03
N SER A 238 9.04 17.34 -6.55
CA SER A 238 9.16 16.06 -7.23
C SER A 238 8.26 15.98 -8.48
N VAL A 239 7.23 16.82 -8.54
CA VAL A 239 6.41 17.00 -9.74
C VAL A 239 7.24 17.52 -10.91
N THR A 240 8.17 18.47 -10.69
CA THR A 240 9.01 19.00 -11.78
C THR A 240 10.26 18.16 -12.02
N LYS A 241 10.89 17.66 -10.96
CA LYS A 241 12.11 16.86 -11.01
C LYS A 241 11.96 15.60 -10.18
N GLU A 242 11.95 14.44 -10.85
CA GLU A 242 11.84 13.15 -10.17
C GLU A 242 12.88 13.03 -9.04
N SER A 243 12.39 12.80 -7.83
CA SER A 243 13.25 12.70 -6.65
C SER A 243 13.91 11.31 -6.60
N PRO A 244 15.24 11.22 -6.44
CA PRO A 244 15.93 9.94 -6.31
C PRO A 244 15.47 9.14 -5.08
N VAL A 245 14.78 9.80 -4.14
CA VAL A 245 14.21 9.18 -2.93
C VAL A 245 13.13 8.16 -3.28
N ILE A 246 12.28 8.43 -4.28
CA ILE A 246 11.19 7.51 -4.67
C ILE A 246 11.77 6.18 -5.11
N LYS A 247 12.72 6.23 -6.05
CA LYS A 247 13.42 5.04 -6.55
C LYS A 247 14.17 4.30 -5.46
N ALA A 248 14.79 5.03 -4.53
CA ALA A 248 15.47 4.44 -3.37
C ALA A 248 14.47 3.71 -2.45
N VAL A 249 13.31 4.30 -2.16
CA VAL A 249 12.26 3.68 -1.34
C VAL A 249 11.78 2.38 -1.98
N TYR A 250 11.42 2.39 -3.27
CA TYR A 250 11.05 1.17 -3.98
C TYR A 250 12.16 0.11 -3.93
N GLY A 251 13.41 0.49 -4.20
CA GLY A 251 14.57 -0.41 -4.13
C GLY A 251 14.74 -1.06 -2.76
N THR A 252 14.53 -0.30 -1.68
CA THR A 252 14.60 -0.83 -0.32
C THR A 252 13.43 -1.74 0.04
N LEU A 253 12.20 -1.42 -0.41
CA LEU A 253 11.01 -2.23 -0.18
C LEU A 253 11.10 -3.59 -0.89
N PHE A 254 11.50 -3.62 -2.16
CA PHE A 254 11.72 -4.87 -2.90
C PHE A 254 12.80 -5.75 -2.25
N GLU A 255 13.84 -5.14 -1.70
CA GLU A 255 14.86 -5.89 -0.97
C GLU A 255 14.33 -6.45 0.35
N ALA A 256 13.60 -5.65 1.11
CA ALA A 256 12.98 -6.07 2.35
C ALA A 256 11.99 -7.23 2.14
N GLU A 257 11.18 -7.17 1.09
CA GLU A 257 10.27 -8.25 0.70
C GLU A 257 11.04 -9.53 0.37
N HIS A 258 12.08 -9.44 -0.46
CA HIS A 258 12.93 -10.58 -0.79
C HIS A 258 13.55 -11.22 0.46
N ARG A 259 14.01 -10.42 1.44
CA ARG A 259 14.57 -10.94 2.68
C ARG A 259 13.56 -11.71 3.53
N SER A 260 12.27 -11.37 3.43
CA SER A 260 11.23 -12.04 4.22
C SER A 260 10.79 -13.38 3.65
N THR A 261 10.92 -13.54 2.34
CA THR A 261 10.51 -14.72 1.57
C THR A 261 11.66 -15.70 1.35
N PHE A 262 12.90 -15.22 1.36
CA PHE A 262 14.07 -16.05 1.07
C PHE A 262 14.46 -16.95 2.26
N TYR A 263 14.79 -18.21 1.96
CA TYR A 263 14.99 -19.26 2.97
C TYR A 263 16.26 -19.11 3.81
N ILE A 264 17.33 -18.55 3.24
CA ILE A 264 18.65 -18.48 3.89
C ILE A 264 19.02 -17.01 4.12
N PRO A 265 19.15 -16.53 5.37
CA PRO A 265 19.41 -15.12 5.67
C PRO A 265 20.87 -14.71 5.42
N TYR A 266 21.33 -14.81 4.18
CA TYR A 266 22.72 -14.52 3.79
C TYR A 266 23.12 -13.06 4.03
N TRP A 267 22.15 -12.14 4.11
CA TRP A 267 22.38 -10.72 4.43
C TRP A 267 22.92 -10.48 5.85
N ASN A 268 22.84 -11.47 6.75
CA ASN A 268 23.42 -11.38 8.09
C ASN A 268 24.93 -11.70 8.12
N LEU A 269 25.50 -12.21 7.03
CA LEU A 269 26.91 -12.58 6.98
C LEU A 269 27.81 -11.33 6.84
N PRO A 270 28.97 -11.27 7.52
CA PRO A 270 29.78 -10.05 7.62
C PRO A 270 30.40 -9.58 6.29
N LEU A 271 30.46 -10.42 5.25
CA LEU A 271 31.06 -10.09 3.94
C LEU A 271 30.03 -9.87 2.83
N THR A 272 28.78 -10.30 2.99
CA THR A 272 27.79 -10.27 1.91
C THR A 272 27.35 -8.85 1.56
N LYS A 273 27.45 -7.91 2.50
CA LYS A 273 27.26 -6.47 2.26
C LYS A 273 28.19 -5.93 1.17
N TRP A 274 29.41 -6.43 1.13
CA TRP A 274 30.43 -6.02 0.18
C TRP A 274 30.48 -6.93 -1.03
N ILE A 275 30.18 -8.22 -0.95
CA ILE A 275 30.33 -9.10 -2.12
C ILE A 275 29.09 -9.04 -3.01
N VAL A 276 27.90 -8.97 -2.43
CA VAL A 276 26.63 -9.11 -3.17
C VAL A 276 26.17 -7.74 -3.70
N PRO A 277 26.05 -7.53 -5.02
CA PRO A 277 25.64 -6.25 -5.61
C PRO A 277 24.28 -5.76 -5.10
N ARG A 278 23.35 -6.69 -4.88
CA ARG A 278 22.01 -6.44 -4.34
C ARG A 278 22.06 -5.81 -2.93
N GLN A 279 22.96 -6.32 -2.08
CA GLN A 279 23.16 -5.76 -0.74
C GLN A 279 23.82 -4.38 -0.81
N ARG A 280 24.82 -4.17 -1.67
CA ARG A 280 25.43 -2.84 -1.88
C ARG A 280 24.38 -1.82 -2.31
N LYS A 281 23.54 -2.17 -3.28
CA LYS A 281 22.45 -1.31 -3.77
C LYS A 281 21.48 -0.94 -2.64
N PHE A 282 21.05 -1.91 -1.84
CA PHE A 282 20.18 -1.65 -0.69
C PHE A 282 20.78 -0.65 0.30
N HIS A 283 22.07 -0.79 0.65
CA HIS A 283 22.73 0.13 1.57
C HIS A 283 22.91 1.53 0.96
N SER A 284 23.16 1.62 -0.35
CA SER A 284 23.21 2.89 -1.08
C SER A 284 21.85 3.59 -1.06
N ASP A 285 20.77 2.86 -1.39
CA ASP A 285 19.40 3.39 -1.42
C ASP A 285 18.96 3.82 0.00
N LEU A 286 19.26 3.03 1.04
CA LEU A 286 19.03 3.44 2.43
C LEU A 286 19.80 4.70 2.82
N LYS A 287 21.03 4.87 2.33
CA LYS A 287 21.82 6.08 2.60
C LYS A 287 21.18 7.31 2.00
N VAL A 288 20.61 7.21 0.78
CA VAL A 288 19.86 8.31 0.16
C VAL A 288 18.65 8.69 1.01
N ILE A 289 17.87 7.70 1.45
CA ILE A 289 16.68 7.92 2.29
C ILE A 289 17.06 8.57 3.63
N ASN A 290 18.04 8.00 4.34
CA ASN A 290 18.45 8.52 5.65
C ASN A 290 19.04 9.93 5.55
N ASN A 291 19.90 10.21 4.57
CA ASN A 291 20.43 11.55 4.36
C ASN A 291 19.31 12.57 4.08
N CYS A 292 18.31 12.17 3.30
CA CYS A 292 17.15 13.01 3.05
C CYS A 292 16.38 13.29 4.35
N LEU A 293 16.01 12.24 5.10
CA LEU A 293 15.30 12.38 6.37
C LEU A 293 16.08 13.21 7.40
N ASP A 294 17.38 13.00 7.53
CA ASP A 294 18.23 13.75 8.46
C ASP A 294 18.25 15.24 8.12
N ASN A 295 18.32 15.58 6.82
CA ASN A 295 18.22 16.97 6.37
C ASN A 295 16.85 17.58 6.67
N LEU A 296 15.76 16.83 6.44
CA LEU A 296 14.40 17.30 6.75
C LEU A 296 14.20 17.54 8.25
N ILE A 297 14.67 16.60 9.08
CA ILE A 297 14.60 16.73 10.54
C ILE A 297 15.43 17.91 11.02
N LYS A 298 16.61 18.12 10.44
CA LYS A 298 17.47 19.27 10.74
C LYS A 298 16.75 20.59 10.40
N ASN A 299 16.23 20.72 9.19
CA ASN A 299 15.51 21.91 8.74
C ASN A 299 14.28 22.19 9.61
N ALA A 300 13.52 21.16 9.98
CA ALA A 300 12.36 21.30 10.85
C ALA A 300 12.72 21.76 12.27
N LYS A 301 13.86 21.28 12.82
CA LYS A 301 14.37 21.73 14.12
C LYS A 301 14.84 23.19 14.09
N GLU A 302 15.52 23.59 13.03
CA GLU A 302 16.00 24.98 12.85
C GLU A 302 14.82 25.95 12.69
N THR A 303 13.84 25.61 11.87
CA THR A 303 12.61 26.41 11.67
C THR A 303 11.83 26.59 12.97
N ARG A 304 11.83 25.57 13.84
CA ARG A 304 11.23 25.69 15.17
C ARG A 304 12.00 26.69 16.03
N GLN A 305 13.33 26.67 16.03
CA GLN A 305 14.17 27.53 16.88
C GLN A 305 14.06 29.02 16.50
N THR A 306 14.00 29.35 15.21
CA THR A 306 13.81 30.74 14.76
C THR A 306 12.48 31.34 15.22
N PHE A 307 11.42 30.53 15.31
CA PHE A 307 10.12 30.97 15.85
C PHE A 307 10.19 31.36 17.34
N TYR A 308 11.05 30.70 18.13
CA TYR A 308 11.24 31.02 19.56
C TYR A 308 12.18 32.21 19.82
N ILE A 309 13.05 32.57 18.86
CA ILE A 309 14.00 33.69 19.01
C ILE A 309 13.39 35.01 18.50
N GLY A 310 12.40 34.93 17.61
CA GLY A 310 11.67 36.08 17.06
C GLY A 310 10.37 36.47 17.79
N SER A 311 10.05 35.84 18.93
CA SER A 311 8.94 36.19 19.83
C SER A 311 9.46 36.59 21.21
#